data_AF-G4Z5H1-F1
#
_entry.id   AF-G4Z5H1-F1
#
_cell.length_a   1.000
_cell.length_b   1.000
_cell.length_c   1.000
_cell.angle_alpha   90.00
_cell.angle_beta   90.00
_cell.angle_gamma   90.00
#
_symmetry.space_group_name_H-M   'P 1'
#
loop_
_entity.id
_entity.type
_entity.pdbx_description
1 polymer ?
#
loop_
_entity_poly.entity_id
_entity_poly.type
_entity_poly.pdbx_seq_one_letter_code
_entity_poly.pdbx_strand_id
1 'polypeptide(L)'
;MAKRSLSNRNNVPVRCCSKELPIDYVKSVLTKTQFEQYQRYVAERDPKTSTLKSDKEYATVVRKNKGKQCPVCGIGVVKVSGCHAMRCSLGHGFCWNCLQTICTCGRIYQYH
;
A
#
# COMPACT_ATOMS: atom_id res chain seq x y z
N MET A 1 -9.37 -14.41 -14.94
CA MET A 1 -8.98 -13.10 -14.38
C MET A 1 -7.47 -12.87 -14.45
N ALA A 2 -6.62 -13.68 -13.80
CA ALA A 2 -5.16 -13.48 -13.81
C ALA A 2 -4.49 -13.62 -15.19
N LYS A 3 -4.87 -14.61 -16.02
CA LYS A 3 -4.30 -14.72 -17.39
C LYS A 3 -4.64 -13.51 -18.28
N ARG A 4 -5.81 -12.88 -18.08
CA ARG A 4 -6.26 -11.70 -18.83
C ARG A 4 -5.48 -10.44 -18.46
N SER A 5 -4.93 -10.36 -17.24
CA SER A 5 -4.09 -9.23 -16.82
C SER A 5 -2.69 -9.24 -17.47
N LEU A 6 -2.29 -10.35 -18.09
CA LEU A 6 -1.04 -10.43 -18.87
C LEU A 6 -1.18 -9.78 -20.24
N SER A 7 -2.38 -9.81 -20.83
CA SER A 7 -2.66 -9.19 -22.14
C SER A 7 -2.95 -7.69 -22.02
N ASN A 8 -3.44 -7.22 -20.87
CA ASN A 8 -3.74 -5.82 -20.64
C ASN A 8 -3.24 -5.38 -19.25
N ARG A 9 -2.23 -4.50 -19.24
CA ARG A 9 -1.56 -3.97 -18.05
C ARG A 9 -2.51 -3.23 -17.10
N ASN A 10 -3.61 -2.65 -17.61
CA ASN A 10 -4.59 -1.93 -16.79
C ASN A 10 -5.40 -2.85 -15.84
N ASN A 11 -5.36 -4.16 -16.07
CA ASN A 11 -5.99 -5.17 -15.21
C ASN A 11 -5.06 -5.71 -14.12
N VAL A 12 -3.87 -5.10 -13.96
CA VAL A 12 -2.92 -5.39 -12.89
C VAL A 12 -3.00 -4.28 -11.84
N PRO A 13 -3.13 -4.61 -10.55
CA PRO A 13 -3.27 -5.94 -9.95
C PRO A 13 -4.64 -6.54 -10.21
N VAL A 14 -4.70 -7.87 -10.20
CA VAL A 14 -5.97 -8.58 -10.33
C VAL A 14 -6.87 -8.21 -9.16
N ARG A 15 -8.04 -7.65 -9.48
CA ARG A 15 -9.05 -7.25 -8.49
C ARG A 15 -10.30 -8.10 -8.64
N CYS A 16 -10.93 -8.39 -7.50
CA CYS A 16 -12.28 -8.96 -7.43
C CYS A 16 -13.09 -8.11 -6.46
N CYS A 17 -14.29 -7.67 -6.86
CA CYS A 17 -15.17 -6.84 -6.01
C CYS A 17 -14.43 -5.63 -5.39
N SER A 18 -13.65 -4.91 -6.21
CA SER A 18 -12.85 -3.72 -5.83
C SER A 18 -11.68 -3.96 -4.87
N LYS A 19 -11.38 -5.21 -4.52
CA LYS A 19 -10.24 -5.58 -3.66
C LYS A 19 -9.15 -6.28 -4.48
N GLU A 20 -7.90 -5.95 -4.20
CA GLU A 20 -6.74 -6.62 -4.79
C GLU A 20 -6.67 -8.06 -4.26
N LEU A 21 -6.46 -9.02 -5.16
CA LEU A 21 -6.28 -10.42 -4.77
C LEU A 21 -4.86 -10.64 -4.22
N PRO A 22 -4.69 -11.51 -3.21
CA PRO A 22 -3.37 -11.86 -2.69
C PRO A 22 -2.43 -12.38 -3.76
N ILE A 23 -1.15 -12.04 -3.66
CA ILE A 23 -0.14 -12.44 -4.63
C ILE A 23 0.02 -13.96 -4.70
N ASP A 24 -0.16 -14.66 -3.57
CA ASP A 24 -0.06 -16.12 -3.50
C ASP A 24 -1.15 -16.81 -4.32
N TYR A 25 -2.36 -16.26 -4.33
CA TYR A 25 -3.45 -16.75 -5.18
C TYR A 25 -3.15 -16.51 -6.67
N VAL A 26 -2.55 -15.38 -7.02
CA VAL A 26 -2.15 -15.12 -8.41
C VAL A 26 -1.03 -16.09 -8.83
N LYS A 27 -0.07 -16.35 -7.94
CA LYS A 27 1.03 -17.29 -8.15
C LYS A 27 0.54 -18.73 -8.34
N SER A 28 -0.50 -19.16 -7.64
CA SER A 28 -1.04 -20.52 -7.78
C SER A 28 -1.77 -20.75 -9.11
N VAL A 29 -2.18 -19.68 -9.80
CA VAL A 29 -2.97 -19.75 -11.05
C VAL A 29 -2.13 -19.49 -12.31
N LEU A 30 -1.01 -18.78 -12.19
CA LEU A 30 -0.11 -18.44 -13.30
C LEU A 30 1.08 -19.41 -13.38
N THR A 31 1.59 -19.63 -14.59
CA THR A 31 2.88 -20.31 -14.77
C THR A 31 4.03 -19.41 -14.29
N LYS A 32 5.22 -19.97 -14.06
CA LYS A 32 6.39 -19.20 -13.60
C LYS A 32 6.69 -17.98 -14.47
N THR A 33 6.75 -18.15 -15.79
CA THR A 33 7.02 -17.08 -16.75
C THR A 33 5.92 -16.01 -16.78
N GLN A 34 4.66 -16.44 -16.68
CA GLN A 34 3.51 -15.54 -16.59
C GLN A 34 3.51 -14.74 -15.29
N PHE A 35 3.93 -15.37 -14.19
CA PHE A 35 4.04 -14.71 -12.90
C PHE A 35 5.17 -13.68 -12.88
N GLU A 36 6.32 -13.97 -13.49
CA GLU A 36 7.42 -13.00 -13.66
C GLU A 36 6.96 -11.77 -14.47
N GLN A 37 6.22 -11.99 -15.56
CA GLN A 37 5.61 -10.90 -16.33
C GLN A 37 4.60 -10.10 -15.49
N TYR A 38 3.76 -10.78 -14.71
CA TYR A 38 2.82 -10.14 -13.80
C TYR A 38 3.54 -9.28 -12.75
N GLN A 39 4.60 -9.80 -12.14
CA GLN A 39 5.41 -9.07 -11.15
C GLN A 39 6.03 -7.80 -11.73
N ARG A 40 6.50 -7.85 -12.98
CA ARG A 40 6.99 -6.65 -13.68
C ARG A 40 5.89 -5.60 -13.84
N TYR A 41 4.69 -6.00 -14.27
CA TYR A 41 3.57 -5.06 -14.41
C TYR A 41 3.11 -4.48 -13.07
N VAL A 42 3.19 -5.25 -11.98
CA VAL A 42 2.93 -4.74 -10.63
C VAL A 42 4.00 -3.71 -10.23
N ALA A 43 5.27 -3.97 -10.51
CA ALA A 43 6.38 -3.07 -10.17
C ALA A 43 6.40 -1.77 -10.99
N GLU A 44 5.94 -1.80 -12.24
CA GLU A 44 5.83 -0.63 -13.13
C GLU A 44 4.67 0.31 -12.75
N ARG A 45 3.73 -0.13 -11.89
CA ARG A 45 2.52 0.64 -11.53
C ARG A 45 2.82 1.69 -10.46
N ASP A 46 2.07 2.80 -10.48
CA ASP A 46 2.08 3.79 -9.40
C ASP A 46 1.64 3.15 -8.06
N PRO A 47 2.54 3.04 -7.07
CA PRO A 47 2.24 2.41 -5.78
C PRO A 47 1.14 3.13 -5.00
N LYS A 48 0.87 4.42 -5.28
CA LYS A 48 -0.22 5.20 -4.65
C LYS A 48 -1.61 4.64 -4.94
N THR A 49 -1.74 3.85 -6.01
CA THR A 49 -3.01 3.30 -6.47
C THR A 49 -3.31 1.90 -5.93
N SER A 50 -2.44 1.34 -5.09
CA SER A 50 -2.67 0.06 -4.44
C SER A 50 -3.76 0.18 -3.37
N THR A 51 -4.71 -0.74 -3.41
CA THR A 51 -5.73 -0.93 -2.37
C THR A 51 -5.46 -2.16 -1.51
N LEU A 52 -4.26 -2.73 -1.60
CA LEU A 52 -3.86 -3.90 -0.82
C LEU A 52 -3.89 -3.53 0.66
N LYS A 53 -4.82 -4.12 1.40
CA LYS A 53 -4.82 -4.02 2.86
C LYS A 53 -3.62 -4.80 3.38
N SER A 54 -2.74 -4.14 4.12
CA SER A 54 -1.62 -4.81 4.75
C SER A 54 -2.10 -5.89 5.72
N ASP A 55 -1.48 -7.07 5.65
CA ASP A 55 -1.83 -8.20 6.51
C ASP A 55 -1.38 -7.99 7.97
N LYS A 56 -1.97 -8.77 8.88
CA LYS A 56 -1.72 -8.70 10.34
C LYS A 56 -0.24 -8.91 10.69
N GLU A 57 0.45 -9.73 9.92
CA GLU A 57 1.88 -10.01 10.07
C GLU A 57 2.72 -8.78 9.77
N TYR A 58 2.42 -8.07 8.67
CA TYR A 58 3.08 -6.81 8.33
C TYR A 58 2.87 -5.76 9.42
N ALA A 59 1.63 -5.61 9.92
CA ALA A 59 1.34 -4.68 11.02
C ALA A 59 2.15 -5.00 12.28
N THR A 60 2.41 -6.29 12.55
CA THR A 60 3.24 -6.73 13.68
C THR A 60 4.69 -6.31 13.50
N VAL A 61 5.27 -6.48 12.30
CA VAL A 61 6.64 -6.04 11.99
C VAL A 61 6.78 -4.52 12.13
N VAL A 62 5.81 -3.76 11.63
CA VAL A 62 5.80 -2.30 11.76
C VAL A 62 5.81 -1.89 13.24
N ARG A 63 4.97 -2.52 14.07
CA ARG A 63 4.92 -2.26 15.52
C ARG A 63 6.23 -2.63 16.23
N LYS A 64 6.86 -3.76 15.88
CA LYS A 64 8.17 -4.17 16.43
C LYS A 64 9.25 -3.13 16.18
N ASN A 65 9.21 -2.47 15.02
CA ASN A 65 10.12 -1.38 14.66
C ASN A 65 9.69 0.00 15.20
N LYS A 66 8.79 0.05 16.19
CA LYS A 66 8.19 1.30 16.73
C LYS A 66 7.56 2.20 15.65
N GLY A 67 7.18 1.59 14.53
CA GLY A 67 6.51 2.25 13.42
C GLY A 67 5.00 2.31 13.60
N LYS A 68 4.36 3.14 12.78
CA LYS A 68 2.90 3.18 12.63
C LYS A 68 2.52 3.07 11.15
N GLN A 69 1.36 2.52 10.86
CA GLN A 69 0.89 2.40 9.48
C GLN A 69 0.25 3.70 9.00
N CYS A 70 0.53 4.08 7.75
CA CYS A 70 -0.16 5.17 7.09
C CYS A 70 -1.67 4.86 7.00
N PRO A 71 -2.56 5.77 7.42
CA PRO A 71 -4.01 5.53 7.40
C PRO A 71 -4.61 5.43 5.99
N VAL A 72 -3.89 5.88 4.97
CA VAL A 72 -4.33 5.85 3.57
C VAL A 72 -3.87 4.58 2.86
N CYS A 73 -2.57 4.29 2.89
CA CYS A 73 -1.99 3.19 2.10
C CYS A 73 -1.46 2.01 2.91
N GLY A 74 -1.49 2.06 4.26
CA GLY A 74 -1.09 0.93 5.11
C GLY A 74 0.42 0.70 5.27
N ILE A 75 1.29 1.38 4.50
CA ILE A 75 2.74 1.29 4.63
C ILE A 75 3.20 1.70 6.04
N GLY A 76 4.15 0.94 6.59
CA GLY A 76 4.81 1.25 7.84
C GLY A 76 5.72 2.46 7.72
N VAL A 77 5.51 3.44 8.60
CA VAL A 77 6.32 4.64 8.72
C VAL A 77 6.98 4.63 10.09
N VAL A 78 8.27 4.91 10.15
CA VAL A 78 9.04 5.05 11.40
C VAL A 78 9.41 6.52 11.57
N LYS A 79 9.25 7.05 12.78
CA LYS A 79 9.59 8.43 13.11
C LYS A 79 11.01 8.50 13.66
N VAL A 80 11.85 9.35 13.06
CA VAL A 80 13.23 9.58 13.50
C VAL A 80 13.32 10.74 14.50
N SER A 81 12.58 11.85 14.29
CA SER A 81 12.51 12.98 15.24
C SER A 81 11.36 13.98 14.96
N GLY A 82 11.14 14.91 15.90
CA GLY A 82 10.81 16.32 15.60
C GLY A 82 9.37 16.74 15.29
N CYS A 83 8.58 15.99 14.51
CA CYS A 83 7.27 16.48 14.07
C CYS A 83 6.15 15.42 14.17
N HIS A 84 4.92 15.86 14.46
CA HIS A 84 3.74 14.99 14.37
C HIS A 84 3.14 14.97 12.96
N ALA A 85 3.34 16.00 12.13
CA ALA A 85 3.01 15.94 10.72
C ALA A 85 4.02 15.06 9.97
N MET A 86 3.63 13.84 9.66
CA MET A 86 4.45 12.85 8.97
C MET A 86 3.98 12.68 7.54
N ARG A 87 4.90 12.28 6.66
CA ARG A 87 4.59 11.84 5.30
C ARG A 87 5.06 10.40 5.09
N CYS A 88 4.23 9.59 4.45
CA CYS A 88 4.62 8.27 3.99
C CYS A 88 5.60 8.39 2.80
N SER A 89 6.33 7.33 2.48
CA SER A 89 7.11 7.20 1.23
C SER A 89 6.29 7.45 -0.05
N LEU A 90 4.96 7.25 0.01
CA LEU A 90 4.03 7.55 -1.08
C LEU A 90 3.51 9.00 -1.09
N GLY A 91 3.95 9.83 -0.16
CA GLY A 91 3.59 11.25 -0.09
C GLY A 91 2.33 11.58 0.71
N HIS A 92 1.57 10.59 1.19
CA HIS A 92 0.40 10.83 2.05
C HIS A 92 0.80 11.49 3.37
N GLY A 93 0.26 12.69 3.63
CA GLY A 93 0.42 13.40 4.89
C GLY A 93 -0.55 12.90 5.95
N PHE A 94 -0.07 12.63 7.16
CA PHE A 94 -0.90 12.22 8.29
C PHE A 94 -0.24 12.56 9.63
N CYS A 95 -1.03 12.61 10.70
CA CYS A 95 -0.52 12.87 12.02
C CYS A 95 -0.01 11.58 12.68
N TRP A 96 1.22 11.61 13.18
CA TRP A 96 1.85 10.52 13.94
C TRP A 96 1.09 10.14 15.21
N ASN A 97 0.46 11.10 15.88
CA ASN A 97 -0.23 10.83 17.14
C ASN A 97 -1.59 10.16 16.89
N CYS A 98 -2.43 10.82 16.10
CA CYS A 98 -3.83 10.44 15.91
C CYS A 98 -4.07 9.51 14.71
N LEU A 99 -3.06 9.33 13.84
CA LEU A 99 -3.18 8.53 12.60
C LEU A 99 -4.31 9.01 11.69
N GLN A 100 -4.55 10.32 11.66
CA GLN A 100 -5.53 10.96 10.79
C GLN A 100 -4.82 11.79 9.72
N THR A 101 -5.41 11.86 8.53
CA THR A 101 -4.96 12.73 7.43
C THR A 101 -5.30 14.20 7.63
N ILE A 102 -6.22 14.49 8.56
CA ILE A 102 -6.64 15.84 8.96
C ILE A 102 -6.63 15.87 10.49
N CYS A 103 -5.83 16.74 11.09
CA CYS A 103 -5.79 16.88 12.56
C CYS A 103 -5.17 18.21 12.99
N THR A 104 -5.74 18.80 14.03
CA THR A 104 -5.19 19.98 14.73
C THR A 104 -3.89 19.66 15.47
N CYS A 105 -3.77 18.46 16.03
CA CYS A 105 -2.61 17.95 16.76
C CYS A 105 -1.29 17.96 15.96
N GLY A 106 -1.38 17.74 14.64
CA GLY A 106 -0.25 17.81 13.73
C GLY A 106 -0.22 19.09 12.90
N ARG A 107 -1.17 20.02 13.10
CA ARG A 107 -1.42 21.16 12.21
C ARG A 107 -1.53 20.73 10.72
N ILE A 108 -2.28 19.65 10.47
CA ILE A 108 -2.54 19.15 9.12
C ILE A 108 -3.94 19.60 8.72
N TYR A 109 -4.01 20.54 7.78
CA TYR A 109 -5.23 21.13 7.26
C TYR A 109 -5.41 20.74 5.80
N GLN A 110 -6.65 20.44 5.40
CA GLN A 110 -7.02 20.41 3.98
C GLN A 110 -7.34 21.85 3.56
N TYR A 111 -6.59 22.39 2.61
CA TYR A 111 -7.04 23.55 1.84
C TYR A 111 -7.88 23.01 0.69
N HIS A 112 -9.18 23.29 0.72
CA HIS A 112 -10.10 23.05 -0.39
C HIS A 112 -9.89 24.08 -1.49
#